data_AF-A0A9N9IK30-F1
#
_entry.id   AF-A0A9N9IK30-F1
#
_cell.length_a   1.000
_cell.length_b   1.000
_cell.length_c   1.000
_cell.angle_alpha   90.00
_cell.angle_beta   90.00
_cell.angle_gamma   90.00
#
_symmetry.space_group_name_H-M   'P 1'
#
loop_
_entity.id
_entity.type
_entity.pdbx_description
1 polymer ?
#
loop_
_entity_poly.entity_id
_entity_poly.type
_entity_poly.pdbx_seq_one_letter_code
_entity_poly.pdbx_strand_id
1 'polypeptide(L)'
;NNEASSKQMEHAVLISILEIMEPVLEENDILLDIIVDGDLDSNKTLRRVKCINKIFSDLKHLTFKKWKYYSRYEDVILNYYKKCIFAAAVRKEYNKDLPLTTEL
;
A
#
# COMPACT_ATOMS: atom_id res chain seq x y z
N ASN A 1 -0.17 -24.27 -16.78
CA ASN A 1 0.90 -25.01 -16.09
C ASN A 1 2.27 -24.33 -16.09
N ASN A 2 2.65 -23.50 -17.06
CA ASN A 2 4.01 -22.96 -17.11
C ASN A 2 4.26 -21.78 -16.14
N GLU A 3 3.25 -20.92 -15.93
CA GLU A 3 3.37 -19.74 -15.09
C GLU A 3 3.55 -20.08 -13.60
N ALA A 4 2.84 -21.09 -13.09
CA ALA A 4 2.99 -21.58 -11.73
C ALA A 4 4.39 -22.17 -11.49
N SER A 5 4.95 -22.88 -12.48
CA SER A 5 6.30 -23.44 -12.42
C SER A 5 7.39 -22.35 -12.46
N SER A 6 7.20 -21.28 -13.23
CA SER A 6 8.13 -20.13 -13.27
C SER A 6 8.20 -19.43 -11.92
N LYS A 7 7.03 -19.13 -11.32
CA LYS A 7 6.94 -18.45 -10.01
C LYS A 7 7.59 -19.26 -8.89
N GLN A 8 7.37 -20.58 -8.89
CA GLN A 8 8.01 -21.47 -7.91
C GLN A 8 9.53 -21.49 -8.04
N MET A 9 10.06 -21.41 -9.26
CA MET A 9 11.49 -21.38 -9.51
C MET A 9 12.11 -20.04 -9.09
N GLU A 10 11.47 -18.92 -9.41
CA GLU A 10 11.88 -17.59 -8.96
C GLU A 10 11.91 -17.50 -7.42
N HIS A 11 10.88 -18.03 -6.76
CA HIS A 11 10.83 -18.08 -5.30
C HIS A 11 11.95 -18.94 -4.71
N ALA A 12 12.23 -20.11 -5.28
CA ALA A 12 13.31 -20.98 -4.81
C ALA A 12 14.69 -20.29 -4.92
N VAL A 13 14.94 -19.62 -6.05
CA VAL A 13 16.20 -18.87 -6.26
C VAL A 13 16.37 -17.75 -5.25
N LEU A 14 15.31 -16.97 -4.98
CA LEU A 14 15.35 -15.88 -3.99
C LEU A 14 15.71 -16.40 -2.60
N ILE A 15 15.09 -17.52 -2.17
CA ILE A 15 15.37 -18.14 -0.87
C ILE A 15 16.82 -18.62 -0.80
N SER A 16 17.33 -19.30 -1.83
CA SER A 16 18.72 -19.77 -1.84
C SER A 16 19.74 -18.62 -1.75
N ILE A 17 19.47 -17.48 -2.39
CA ILE A 17 20.34 -16.30 -2.28
C ILE A 17 20.31 -15.75 -0.85
N LEU A 18 19.14 -15.67 -0.22
CA LEU A 18 19.00 -15.18 1.15
C LEU A 18 19.71 -16.09 2.16
N GLU A 19 19.63 -17.41 2.00
CA GLU A 19 20.34 -18.37 2.86
C GLU A 19 21.87 -18.21 2.76
N ILE A 20 22.40 -17.91 1.57
CA ILE A 20 23.83 -17.65 1.38
C ILE A 20 24.25 -16.33 2.04
N MET A 21 23.38 -15.31 1.99
CA MET A 21 23.69 -13.97 2.51
C MET A 21 23.42 -13.83 4.02
N GLU A 22 22.51 -14.61 4.59
CA GLU A 22 22.11 -14.56 6.01
C GLU A 22 23.29 -14.47 6.99
N PRO A 23 24.34 -15.33 6.92
CA PRO A 23 25.44 -15.26 7.89
C PRO A 23 26.22 -13.94 7.81
N VAL A 24 26.39 -13.38 6.60
CA VAL A 24 27.08 -12.10 6.40
C VAL A 24 26.24 -10.95 6.93
N LEU A 25 24.92 -11.01 6.73
CA LEU A 25 24.00 -9.99 7.21
C LEU A 25 23.89 -10.02 8.75
N GLU A 26 23.84 -11.21 9.36
CA GLU A 26 23.84 -11.38 10.81
C GLU A 26 25.14 -10.88 11.46
N GLU A 27 26.30 -11.20 10.87
CA GLU A 27 27.60 -10.75 11.40
C GLU A 27 27.74 -9.23 11.42
N ASN A 28 27.09 -8.54 10.48
CA ASN A 28 27.17 -7.09 10.32
C ASN A 28 25.94 -6.34 10.89
N ASP A 29 25.02 -7.04 11.56
CA ASP A 29 23.73 -6.48 12.04
C ASP A 29 22.95 -5.72 10.95
N ILE A 30 23.00 -6.24 9.71
CA ILE A 30 22.36 -5.64 8.55
C ILE A 30 20.99 -6.27 8.36
N LEU A 31 19.97 -5.42 8.29
CA LEU A 31 18.62 -5.83 7.95
C LEU A 31 18.22 -5.41 6.54
N LEU A 32 17.50 -6.30 5.85
CA LEU A 32 17.02 -6.11 4.48
C LEU A 32 15.56 -5.66 4.45
N ASP A 33 15.32 -4.65 3.64
CA ASP A 33 13.98 -4.24 3.21
C ASP A 33 13.76 -4.78 1.78
N ILE A 34 12.77 -5.66 1.62
CA ILE A 34 12.52 -6.38 0.36
C ILE A 34 11.23 -5.90 -0.29
N ILE A 35 11.22 -5.78 -1.61
CA ILE A 35 10.03 -5.46 -2.41
C ILE A 35 9.66 -6.70 -3.23
N VAL A 36 8.42 -7.17 -3.11
CA VAL A 36 7.91 -8.38 -3.78
C VAL A 36 6.65 -8.03 -4.58
N ASP A 37 6.55 -8.54 -5.81
CA ASP A 37 5.38 -8.34 -6.68
C ASP A 37 4.18 -9.15 -6.20
N GLY A 38 3.41 -8.60 -5.25
CA GLY A 38 2.06 -9.02 -4.86
C GLY A 38 1.83 -10.47 -4.41
N ASP A 39 2.84 -11.34 -4.43
CA ASP A 39 2.69 -12.76 -4.15
C ASP A 39 2.69 -13.03 -2.64
N LEU A 40 1.56 -13.54 -2.16
CA LEU A 40 1.31 -13.74 -0.74
C LEU A 40 2.16 -14.90 -0.16
N ASP A 41 2.48 -15.90 -0.97
CA ASP A 41 3.28 -17.05 -0.55
C ASP A 41 4.75 -16.67 -0.35
N SER A 42 5.31 -15.87 -1.27
CA SER A 42 6.63 -15.23 -1.10
C SER A 42 6.72 -14.43 0.20
N ASN A 43 5.70 -13.61 0.49
CA ASN A 43 5.67 -12.79 1.72
C ASN A 43 5.66 -13.63 3.00
N LYS A 44 4.98 -14.79 2.99
CA LYS A 44 4.92 -15.69 4.16
C LYS A 44 6.25 -16.35 4.45
N THR A 45 6.99 -16.73 3.41
CA THR A 45 8.32 -17.36 3.54
C THR A 45 9.37 -16.34 3.96
N LEU A 46 9.40 -15.17 3.31
CA LEU A 46 10.34 -14.10 3.62
C LEU A 46 10.19 -13.57 5.06
N ARG A 47 8.96 -13.53 5.60
CA ARG A 47 8.75 -13.12 6.99
C ARG A 47 9.42 -14.04 8.03
N ARG A 48 9.86 -15.24 7.64
CA ARG A 48 10.52 -16.19 8.55
C ARG A 48 12.05 -16.04 8.56
N VAL A 49 12.63 -15.29 7.64
CA VAL A 49 14.07 -15.05 7.56
C VAL A 49 14.43 -13.92 8.52
N LYS A 50 15.45 -14.12 9.36
CA LYS A 50 15.74 -13.19 10.48
C LYS A 50 16.30 -11.86 10.02
N CYS A 51 17.05 -11.85 8.92
CA CYS A 51 17.64 -10.64 8.37
C CYS A 51 16.63 -9.74 7.63
N ILE A 52 15.34 -10.11 7.55
CA ILE A 52 14.33 -9.32 6.87
C ILE A 52 13.61 -8.40 7.87
N ASN A 53 13.73 -7.09 7.66
CA ASN A 53 13.08 -6.06 8.49
C ASN A 53 11.69 -5.70 7.97
N LYS A 54 11.57 -5.38 6.67
CA LYS A 54 10.29 -5.03 6.05
C LYS A 54 10.11 -5.68 4.70
N ILE A 55 8.86 -6.01 4.40
CA ILE A 55 8.42 -6.50 3.11
C ILE A 55 7.41 -5.51 2.55
N PHE A 56 7.71 -4.95 1.39
CA PHE A 56 6.82 -4.06 0.65
C PHE A 56 6.21 -4.80 -0.52
N SER A 57 4.91 -4.64 -0.73
CA SER A 57 4.28 -5.13 -1.96
C SER A 57 4.55 -4.14 -3.10
N ASP A 58 5.10 -4.62 -4.22
CA ASP A 58 5.14 -3.83 -5.44
C ASP A 58 3.73 -3.75 -6.02
N LEU A 59 3.03 -2.66 -5.68
CA LEU A 59 1.69 -2.41 -6.18
C LEU A 59 1.69 -1.73 -7.55
N LYS A 60 2.86 -1.33 -8.10
CA LYS A 60 2.94 -0.56 -9.35
C LYS A 60 2.31 -1.31 -10.52
N HIS A 61 2.42 -2.65 -10.52
CA HIS A 61 1.86 -3.48 -11.58
C HIS A 61 0.32 -3.65 -11.49
N LEU A 62 -0.24 -3.60 -10.28
CA LEU A 62 -1.69 -3.63 -10.04
C LEU A 62 -2.37 -2.28 -10.29
N THR A 63 -1.69 -1.18 -9.97
CA THR A 63 -2.26 0.17 -10.13
C THR A 63 -2.42 0.54 -11.59
N PHE A 64 -1.46 0.26 -12.47
CA PHE A 64 -1.56 0.68 -13.88
C PHE A 64 -2.75 0.08 -14.63
N LYS A 65 -3.13 -1.18 -14.37
CA LYS A 65 -4.29 -1.82 -15.03
C LYS A 65 -5.62 -1.41 -14.42
N LYS A 66 -5.69 -1.18 -13.10
CA LYS A 66 -6.94 -0.80 -12.41
C LYS A 66 -7.28 0.67 -12.56
N TRP A 67 -6.31 1.57 -12.67
CA TRP A 67 -6.58 3.01 -12.75
C TRP A 67 -7.42 3.38 -13.98
N LYS A 68 -7.25 2.70 -15.12
CA LYS A 68 -8.11 2.90 -16.29
C LYS A 68 -9.58 2.49 -16.04
N TYR A 69 -9.81 1.51 -15.18
CA TYR A 69 -11.15 1.04 -14.84
C TYR A 69 -11.83 1.94 -13.80
N TYR A 70 -11.05 2.49 -12.86
CA TYR A 70 -11.56 3.31 -11.77
C TYR A 70 -11.53 4.82 -12.01
N SER A 71 -10.85 5.30 -13.05
CA SER A 71 -10.82 6.73 -13.42
C SER A 71 -12.24 7.31 -13.59
N ARG A 72 -13.18 6.51 -14.09
CA ARG A 72 -14.60 6.92 -14.22
C ARG A 72 -15.29 7.18 -12.88
N TYR A 73 -14.81 6.58 -11.78
CA TYR A 73 -15.33 6.81 -10.44
C TYR A 73 -14.61 7.96 -9.72
N GLU A 74 -13.40 8.35 -10.15
CA GLU A 74 -12.67 9.47 -9.56
C GLU A 74 -13.47 10.77 -9.65
N ASP A 75 -14.08 11.07 -10.80
CA ASP A 75 -14.92 12.25 -10.98
C ASP A 75 -16.13 12.26 -10.05
N VAL A 76 -16.77 11.10 -9.88
CA VAL A 76 -17.96 10.95 -9.02
C VAL A 76 -17.59 11.14 -7.55
N ILE A 77 -16.50 10.51 -7.12
CA ILE A 77 -16.00 10.61 -5.75
C ILE A 77 -15.54 12.05 -5.45
N LEU A 78 -14.77 12.66 -6.35
CA LEU A 78 -14.29 14.03 -6.20
C LEU A 78 -15.45 15.03 -6.16
N ASN A 79 -16.47 14.85 -7.01
CA ASN A 79 -17.65 15.70 -7.02
C ASN A 79 -18.46 15.58 -5.71
N TYR A 80 -18.58 14.38 -5.15
CA TYR A 80 -19.22 14.16 -3.85
C TYR A 80 -18.46 14.92 -2.74
N TYR A 81 -17.14 14.76 -2.65
CA TYR A 81 -16.33 15.46 -1.66
C TYR A 81 -16.37 16.98 -1.82
N LYS A 82 -16.33 17.50 -3.05
CA LYS A 82 -16.49 18.94 -3.32
C LYS A 82 -17.83 19.45 -2.77
N LYS A 83 -18.94 18.75 -3.02
CA LYS A 83 -20.26 19.12 -2.48
C LYS A 83 -20.28 19.14 -0.95
N CYS A 84 -19.66 18.14 -0.30
CA CYS A 84 -19.56 18.11 1.16
C CYS A 84 -18.75 19.29 1.71
N ILE A 85 -17.62 19.62 1.09
CA ILE A 85 -16.76 20.75 1.49
C ILE A 85 -17.50 22.08 1.32
N PHE A 86 -18.16 22.29 0.17
CA PHE A 86 -18.96 23.49 -0.06
C PHE A 86 -20.11 23.61 0.93
N ALA A 87 -20.86 22.53 1.17
CA ALA A 87 -21.94 22.53 2.16
C ALA A 87 -21.43 22.83 3.58
N ALA A 88 -20.26 22.31 3.95
CA ALA A 88 -19.62 22.61 5.23
C ALA A 88 -19.15 24.08 5.32
N ALA A 89 -18.60 24.64 4.23
CA ALA A 89 -18.20 26.04 4.16
C ALA A 89 -19.40 26.98 4.32
N VAL A 90 -20.51 26.71 3.60
CA VAL A 90 -21.76 27.49 3.71
C VAL A 90 -22.34 27.41 5.12
N ARG A 91 -22.34 26.24 5.76
CA ARG A 91 -22.76 26.10 7.17
C ARG A 91 -21.88 26.91 8.12
N LYS A 92 -20.57 26.98 7.86
CA LYS A 92 -19.63 27.76 8.67
C LYS A 92 -19.88 29.26 8.54
N GLU A 93 -20.28 29.74 7.36
CA GLU A 93 -20.65 31.14 7.15
C GLU A 93 -22.00 31.47 7.79
N TYR A 94 -23.02 30.64 7.61
CA TYR A 94 -24.34 30.84 8.24
C TYR A 94 -24.27 30.84 9.79
N ASN A 95 -23.41 30.00 10.37
CA ASN A 95 -23.17 29.99 11.82
C ASN A 95 -22.36 31.20 12.34
N LYS A 96 -21.72 31.98 11.46
CA LYS A 96 -21.08 33.26 11.83
C LYS A 96 -22.07 34.42 11.79
N ASP A 97 -23.09 34.33 10.94
CA ASP A 97 -24.11 35.38 10.76
C ASP A 97 -25.31 35.23 11.71
N LEU A 98 -25.41 34.13 12.47
CA LEU A 98 -26.42 33.97 13.52
C LEU A 98 -25.95 34.73 14.78
N PRO A 99 -26.65 35.78 15.24
CA PRO A 99 -26.32 36.40 16.51
C PRO A 99 -26.49 35.36 17.61
N LEU A 100 -25.47 35.24 18.45
CA LEU A 100 -25.52 34.47 19.69
C LEU A 100 -26.61 35.10 20.57
N THR A 101 -27.87 34.70 20.41
CA THR A 101 -28.91 34.96 21.41
C THR A 101 -28.62 34.06 22.61
N THR A 102 -27.71 34.55 23.44
CA THR A 102 -27.66 34.23 24.86
C THR A 102 -28.59 35.24 25.56
N GLU A 103 -29.16 34.82 26.69
CA GLU A 103 -30.16 35.49 27.54
C GLU A 103 -31.60 35.06 27.19
N LEU A 104 -32.35 34.36 28.05
CA LEU A 104 -32.35 34.22 29.52
C LEU A 104 -32.86 32.81 29.93
#